data_AF-A0A841Q2P3-F1
#
_entry.id   AF-A0A841Q2P3-F1
#
_cell.length_a   1.000
_cell.length_b   1.000
_cell.length_c   1.000
_cell.angle_alpha   90.00
_cell.angle_beta   90.00
_cell.angle_gamma   90.00
#
_symmetry.space_group_name_H-M   'P 1'
#
loop_
_entity.id
_entity.type
_entity.pdbx_description
1 polymer ?
#
loop_
_entity_poly.entity_id
_entity_poly.type
_entity_poly.pdbx_seq_one_letter_code
_entity_poly.pdbx_strand_id
1 'polypeptide(L)'
;MEVGTEQASERGSEMDLSVLHEKIAILKGSPDKRLPSWIFDNKKFISITYTDEELSVVCPENVIPDNHEMTVEKDWRCIKVDGPLIIL
;
A
#
# COMPACT_ATOMS: atom_id res chain seq x y z
N MET A 1 -18.00 -48.73 -20.21
CA MET A 1 -16.84 -47.89 -19.86
C MET A 1 -17.03 -46.60 -20.64
N GLU A 2 -17.70 -45.61 -20.05
CA GLU A 2 -17.86 -44.29 -20.66
C GLU A 2 -17.41 -43.25 -19.63
N VAL A 3 -16.24 -42.73 -19.97
CA VAL A 3 -15.66 -41.39 -19.76
C VAL A 3 -16.35 -40.54 -18.70
N GLY A 4 -15.57 -40.26 -17.65
CA GLY A 4 -15.92 -39.48 -16.48
C GLY A 4 -16.47 -38.10 -16.82
N THR A 5 -17.44 -37.70 -16.01
CA THR A 5 -18.03 -36.37 -15.99
C THR A 5 -16.95 -35.31 -15.75
N GLU A 6 -16.91 -34.34 -16.65
CA GLU A 6 -16.11 -33.13 -16.59
C GLU A 6 -16.26 -32.46 -15.22
N GLN A 7 -15.18 -32.45 -14.43
CA GLN A 7 -15.14 -31.68 -13.20
C GLN A 7 -15.10 -30.20 -13.58
N ALA A 8 -16.21 -29.50 -13.36
CA ALA A 8 -16.21 -28.04 -13.32
C ALA A 8 -15.23 -27.60 -12.23
N SER A 9 -14.14 -26.97 -12.67
CA SER A 9 -13.13 -26.38 -11.80
C SER A 9 -13.77 -25.27 -10.96
N GLU A 10 -13.92 -25.48 -9.65
CA GLU A 10 -14.14 -24.41 -8.67
C GLU A 10 -12.85 -23.57 -8.56
N ARG A 11 -12.52 -22.80 -9.60
CA ARG A 11 -11.50 -21.76 -9.51
C ARG A 11 -12.17 -20.54 -8.88
N GLY A 12 -11.69 -20.13 -7.70
CA GLY A 12 -12.04 -18.82 -7.14
C GLY A 12 -11.74 -17.69 -8.14
N SER A 13 -12.39 -16.54 -7.97
CA SER A 13 -12.15 -15.36 -8.83
C SER A 13 -10.66 -15.08 -8.96
N GLU A 14 -10.17 -14.98 -10.19
CA GLU A 14 -8.80 -14.53 -10.48
C GLU A 14 -8.69 -13.05 -10.08
N MET A 15 -7.56 -12.67 -9.46
CA MET A 15 -7.28 -11.31 -9.02
C MET A 15 -6.14 -10.75 -9.85
N ASP A 16 -6.42 -9.69 -10.60
CA ASP A 16 -5.40 -8.96 -11.35
C ASP A 16 -4.62 -8.06 -10.39
N LEU A 17 -3.31 -8.21 -10.40
CA LEU A 17 -2.40 -7.46 -9.53
C LEU A 17 -1.33 -6.76 -10.37
N SER A 18 -1.08 -5.50 -10.09
CA SER A 18 0.05 -4.74 -10.62
C SER A 18 0.92 -4.16 -9.51
N VAL A 19 2.19 -3.95 -9.80
CA VAL A 19 3.11 -3.27 -8.88
C VAL A 19 3.22 -1.81 -9.30
N LEU A 20 3.03 -0.88 -8.36
CA LEU A 20 3.23 0.54 -8.63
C LEU A 20 4.68 0.82 -9.05
N HIS A 21 4.86 1.82 -9.91
CA HIS A 21 6.18 2.17 -10.45
C HIS A 21 7.09 2.77 -9.38
N GLU A 22 6.53 3.63 -8.54
CA GLU A 22 7.22 4.33 -7.47
C GLU A 22 7.72 3.36 -6.39
N LYS A 23 8.94 3.62 -5.90
CA LYS A 23 9.39 3.08 -4.61
C LYS A 23 8.64 3.79 -3.50
N ILE A 24 8.24 3.01 -2.50
CA ILE A 24 7.47 3.47 -1.36
C ILE A 24 8.38 3.50 -0.14
N ALA A 25 8.08 4.42 0.75
CA ALA A 25 8.66 4.48 2.07
C ALA A 25 7.56 4.50 3.14
N ILE A 26 7.91 3.96 4.31
CA ILE A 26 7.07 3.94 5.50
C ILE A 26 7.74 4.84 6.53
N LEU A 27 7.06 5.90 6.93
CA LEU A 27 7.50 6.80 7.98
C LEU A 27 6.75 6.49 9.27
N LYS A 28 7.48 6.54 10.39
CA LYS A 28 6.94 6.39 11.74
C LYS A 28 7.30 7.59 12.60
N GLY A 29 6.29 8.12 13.30
CA GLY A 29 6.42 9.22 14.25
C GLY A 29 5.60 8.98 15.52
N SER A 30 5.76 9.88 16.49
CA SER A 30 4.94 9.91 17.71
C SER A 30 3.45 10.09 17.38
N PRO A 31 2.52 9.53 18.18
CA PRO A 31 1.07 9.66 17.98
C PRO A 31 0.60 11.13 18.06
N ASP A 32 1.32 11.97 18.82
CA ASP A 32 1.03 13.41 18.95
C ASP A 32 1.64 14.26 17.83
N LYS A 33 2.41 13.64 16.91
CA LYS A 33 3.05 14.37 15.82
C LYS A 33 1.99 14.85 14.83
N ARG A 34 2.01 16.16 14.54
CA ARG A 34 1.24 16.73 13.43
C ARG A 34 1.79 16.21 12.11
N LEU A 35 0.90 15.93 11.15
CA LEU A 35 1.29 15.61 9.78
C LEU A 35 2.15 16.73 9.18
N PRO A 36 3.38 16.44 8.75
CA PRO A 36 4.17 17.38 7.98
C PRO A 36 3.47 17.79 6.67
N SER A 37 3.53 19.08 6.31
CA SER A 37 2.84 19.59 5.11
C SER A 37 3.36 18.98 3.81
N TRP A 38 4.66 18.67 3.75
CA TRP A 38 5.33 18.14 2.57
C TRP A 38 4.78 16.78 2.12
N ILE A 39 4.11 16.04 3.00
CA ILE A 39 3.45 14.77 2.67
C ILE A 39 2.41 14.95 1.56
N PHE A 40 1.82 16.14 1.43
CA PHE A 40 0.77 16.43 0.47
C PHE A 40 1.26 16.98 -0.87
N ASP A 41 2.56 17.21 -1.03
CA ASP A 41 3.12 17.87 -2.22
C ASP A 41 3.15 16.96 -3.47
N ASN A 42 2.94 15.64 -3.31
CA ASN A 42 2.83 14.68 -4.41
C ASN A 42 1.93 13.48 -4.05
N LYS A 43 0.61 13.67 -4.20
CA LYS A 43 -0.46 12.74 -3.76
C LYS A 43 -0.67 11.52 -4.67
N LYS A 44 0.37 10.94 -5.27
CA LYS A 44 0.24 9.75 -6.14
C LYS A 44 -0.24 8.52 -5.38
N PHE A 45 0.31 8.30 -4.19
CA PHE A 45 -0.08 7.23 -3.28
C PHE A 45 0.14 7.72 -1.85
N ILE A 46 -0.88 7.61 -0.99
CA ILE A 46 -0.73 8.00 0.41
C ILE A 46 -1.63 7.14 1.29
N SER A 47 -1.05 6.63 2.37
CA SER A 47 -1.79 6.10 3.51
C SER A 47 -1.33 6.82 4.76
N ILE A 48 -2.27 7.32 5.55
CA ILE A 48 -2.00 7.93 6.85
C ILE A 48 -2.81 7.18 7.88
N THR A 49 -2.13 6.66 8.88
CA THR A 49 -2.76 5.94 9.99
C THR A 49 -2.30 6.55 11.30
N TYR A 50 -3.28 6.92 12.12
CA TYR A 50 -3.07 7.27 13.52
C TYR A 50 -3.53 6.11 14.39
N THR A 51 -2.74 5.79 15.39
CA THR A 51 -3.12 4.94 16.51
C THR A 51 -2.76 5.65 17.81
N ASP A 52 -3.13 5.06 18.95
CA ASP A 52 -2.71 5.55 20.26
C ASP A 52 -1.20 5.41 20.49
N GLU A 53 -0.49 4.66 19.64
CA GLU A 53 0.94 4.37 19.76
C GLU A 53 1.81 5.13 18.76
N GLU A 54 1.27 5.51 17.59
CA GLU A 54 2.07 6.13 16.52
C GLU A 54 1.24 6.90 15.48
N LEU A 55 1.97 7.73 14.73
CA LEU A 55 1.59 8.16 13.39
C LEU A 55 2.43 7.38 12.38
N SER A 56 1.80 6.63 11.48
CA SER A 56 2.45 6.03 10.32
C SER A 56 1.97 6.65 9.01
N VAL A 57 2.91 6.89 8.10
CA VAL A 57 2.66 7.46 6.77
C VAL A 57 3.34 6.59 5.73
N VAL A 58 2.58 6.15 4.73
CA VAL A 58 3.10 5.44 3.57
C VAL A 58 3.01 6.36 2.36
N CYS A 59 4.14 6.67 1.72
CA CYS A 59 4.20 7.60 0.58
C CYS A 59 5.33 7.24 -0.39
N PRO A 60 5.41 7.84 -1.59
CA PRO A 60 6.55 7.69 -2.47
C PRO A 60 7.84 8.14 -1.79
N GLU A 61 8.92 7.39 -1.94
CA GLU A 61 10.19 7.66 -1.24
C GLU A 61 10.81 9.00 -1.65
N ASN A 62 10.65 9.41 -2.91
CA ASN A 62 11.25 10.61 -3.48
C ASN A 62 10.62 11.93 -3.00
N VAL A 63 9.57 11.88 -2.19
CA VAL A 63 8.91 13.08 -1.64
C VAL A 63 9.41 13.43 -0.24
N ILE A 64 10.20 12.53 0.36
CA ILE A 64 10.70 12.71 1.72
C ILE A 64 11.89 13.68 1.67
N PRO A 65 11.80 14.84 2.34
CA PRO A 65 12.91 15.80 2.36
C PRO A 65 14.01 15.31 3.32
N ASP A 66 15.27 15.61 3.03
CA ASP A 66 16.43 15.17 3.83
C ASP A 66 16.35 15.59 5.31
N ASN A 67 15.63 16.68 5.61
CA ASN A 67 15.44 17.20 6.96
C ASN A 67 14.17 16.67 7.66
N HIS A 68 13.63 15.53 7.23
CA HIS A 68 12.49 14.91 7.90
C HIS A 68 12.84 14.47 9.34
N GLU A 69 11.85 14.51 10.24
CA GLU A 69 12.02 14.21 11.67
C GLU A 69 11.32 12.89 12.09
N MET A 70 11.11 11.99 11.15
CA MET A 70 10.44 10.69 11.36
C MET A 70 11.42 9.56 11.07
N THR A 71 11.23 8.40 11.70
CA THR A 71 11.96 7.18 11.31
C THR A 71 11.44 6.73 9.94
N VAL A 72 12.32 6.27 9.05
CA VAL A 72 11.96 5.91 7.67
C VAL A 72 12.50 4.55 7.28
N GLU A 73 11.63 3.73 6.73
CA GLU A 73 11.96 2.50 6.00
C GLU A 73 11.74 2.74 4.50
N LYS A 74 12.72 2.40 3.67
CA LYS A 74 12.78 2.70 2.23
C LYS A 74 12.75 1.45 1.36
N ASP A 75 12.74 1.61 0.03
CA ASP A 75 12.81 0.53 -0.95
C ASP A 75 11.62 -0.44 -0.98
N TRP A 76 10.45 -0.02 -0.47
CA TRP A 76 9.23 -0.82 -0.56
C TRP A 76 8.59 -0.75 -1.95
N ARG A 77 7.80 -1.76 -2.28
CA ARG A 77 6.95 -1.79 -3.50
C ARG A 77 5.50 -2.04 -3.12
N CYS A 78 4.60 -1.24 -3.69
CA CYS A 78 3.16 -1.40 -3.49
C CYS A 78 2.56 -2.33 -4.55
N ILE A 79 1.79 -3.32 -4.10
CA ILE A 79 0.94 -4.16 -4.95
C ILE A 79 -0.46 -3.54 -4.94
N LYS A 80 -0.99 -3.27 -6.13
CA LYS A 80 -2.33 -2.73 -6.36
C LYS A 80 -3.21 -3.84 -6.93
N VAL A 81 -4.41 -3.99 -6.39
CA VAL A 81 -5.46 -4.78 -7.02
C VAL A 81 -6.00 -3.98 -8.20
N ASP A 82 -5.95 -4.55 -9.40
CA ASP A 82 -6.55 -3.99 -10.59
C ASP A 82 -8.02 -4.36 -10.64
N GLY A 83 -8.87 -3.33 -10.56
CA GLY A 83 -10.31 -3.51 -10.50
C GLY A 83 -10.86 -3.71 -9.08
N PRO A 84 -12.16 -4.02 -8.96
CA PRO A 84 -12.84 -4.13 -7.67
C PRO A 84 -12.39 -5.36 -6.87
N LEU A 85 -12.09 -5.16 -5.59
CA LEU A 85 -11.95 -6.26 -4.64
C LEU A 85 -13.35 -6.60 -4.10
N ILE A 86 -14.03 -7.55 -4.74
CA ILE A 86 -15.34 -8.02 -4.28
C ILE A 86 -15.13 -9.05 -3.17
N ILE A 87 -15.59 -8.72 -1.96
CA ILE A 87 -15.64 -9.63 -0.81
C ILE A 87 -17.13 -9.94 -0.60
N LEU A 88 -17.58 -11.14 -1.00
CA LEU A 88 -18.93 -11.66 -0.77
C LEU A 88 -18.96 -12.56 0.46
#